data_AF-A0A2S8F613-F1
#
_entry.id   AF-A0A2S8F613-F1
#
_cell.length_a   1.000
_cell.length_b   1.000
_cell.length_c   1.000
_cell.angle_alpha   90.00
_cell.angle_beta   90.00
_cell.angle_gamma   90.00
#
_symmetry.space_group_name_H-M   'P 1'
#
loop_
_entity.id
_entity.type
_entity.pdbx_description
1 polymer ?
#
loop_
_entity_poly.entity_id
_entity_poly.type
_entity_poly.pdbx_seq_one_letter_code
_entity_poly.pdbx_strand_id
1 'polypeptide(L)'
;MSESPRTSKLAILGRFGLLGWSIGVTLFHAAAALGVAVTIGPFILGAVLGIGLLVLFVWAVVRLVGFVLFGNDPQYQEFINTGGDPYLDFLPPPFNTDADAQRLGVLNEPEHLYLNNGNRQSCHCPFCNEVVWEISPGDFNGLVICWNCSQTFSPYSSWESDLEVPT
;
A
#
# COMPACT_ATOMS: atom_id res chain seq x y z
N MET A 1 -3.99 -70.99 18.25
CA MET A 1 -4.24 -70.16 17.06
C MET A 1 -5.59 -69.50 17.27
N SER A 2 -5.64 -68.17 17.41
CA SER A 2 -6.88 -67.43 17.65
C SER A 2 -7.59 -67.20 16.31
N GLU A 3 -8.78 -67.79 16.12
CA GLU A 3 -9.61 -67.51 14.95
C GLU A 3 -10.13 -66.07 15.04
N SER A 4 -9.74 -65.24 14.06
CA SER A 4 -10.25 -63.87 13.99
C SER A 4 -11.76 -63.89 13.70
N PRO A 5 -12.59 -63.12 14.43
CA PRO A 5 -14.03 -63.15 14.27
C PRO A 5 -14.45 -62.67 12.86
N ARG A 6 -15.28 -63.48 12.17
CA ARG A 6 -15.83 -63.13 10.85
C ARG A 6 -16.66 -61.85 10.95
N THR A 7 -16.36 -60.88 10.09
CA THR A 7 -17.07 -59.60 10.00
C THR A 7 -18.54 -59.82 9.62
N SER A 8 -19.46 -59.17 10.33
CA SER A 8 -20.90 -59.34 10.05
C SER A 8 -21.27 -58.71 8.71
N LYS A 9 -22.24 -59.32 8.00
CA LYS A 9 -22.74 -58.80 6.71
C LYS A 9 -23.26 -57.36 6.82
N LEU A 10 -23.85 -57.01 7.96
CA LEU A 10 -24.29 -55.65 8.31
C LEU A 10 -23.12 -54.66 8.39
N ALA A 11 -21.98 -55.05 8.97
CA ALA A 11 -20.81 -54.19 9.02
C ALA A 11 -20.20 -53.96 7.62
N ILE A 12 -20.24 -54.96 6.74
CA ILE A 12 -19.81 -54.82 5.35
C ILE A 12 -20.73 -53.86 4.58
N LEU A 13 -22.05 -54.04 4.68
CA LEU A 13 -23.03 -53.15 4.07
C LEU A 13 -22.93 -51.72 4.60
N GLY A 14 -22.72 -51.56 5.91
CA GLY A 14 -22.53 -50.25 6.53
C GLY A 14 -21.29 -49.52 6.01
N ARG A 15 -20.18 -50.24 5.77
CA ARG A 15 -18.96 -49.66 5.19
C ARG A 15 -19.15 -49.20 3.74
N PHE A 16 -19.83 -50.00 2.91
CA PHE A 16 -20.16 -49.60 1.54
C PHE A 16 -21.16 -48.44 1.50
N GLY A 17 -22.15 -48.43 2.39
CA GLY A 17 -23.09 -47.33 2.54
C GLY A 17 -22.40 -46.03 2.95
N LEU A 18 -21.49 -46.08 3.93
CA LEU A 18 -20.69 -44.92 4.36
C LEU A 18 -19.78 -44.40 3.25
N LEU A 19 -19.14 -45.29 2.48
CA LEU A 19 -18.31 -44.91 1.33
C LEU A 19 -19.16 -44.29 0.22
N GLY A 20 -20.33 -44.87 -0.08
CA GLY A 20 -21.25 -44.31 -1.07
C GLY A 20 -21.79 -42.94 -0.65
N TRP A 21 -22.13 -42.78 0.63
CA TRP A 21 -22.56 -41.50 1.20
C TRP A 21 -21.45 -40.45 1.14
N SER A 22 -20.22 -40.78 1.54
CA SER A 22 -19.11 -39.83 1.50
C SER A 22 -18.83 -39.36 0.08
N ILE A 23 -18.76 -40.29 -0.89
CA ILE A 23 -18.58 -39.96 -2.31
C ILE A 23 -19.74 -39.08 -2.80
N GLY A 24 -20.99 -39.44 -2.49
CA GLY A 24 -22.17 -38.68 -2.90
C GLY A 24 -22.18 -37.27 -2.33
N VAL A 25 -21.87 -37.10 -1.05
CA VAL A 25 -21.77 -35.79 -0.40
C VAL A 25 -20.65 -34.96 -1.01
N THR A 26 -19.47 -35.54 -1.25
CA THR A 26 -18.34 -34.82 -1.87
C THR A 26 -18.71 -34.35 -3.28
N LEU A 27 -19.32 -35.20 -4.10
CA LEU A 27 -19.76 -34.83 -5.44
C LEU A 27 -20.83 -33.74 -5.43
N PHE A 28 -21.78 -33.80 -4.50
CA PHE A 28 -22.79 -32.76 -4.32
C PHE A 28 -22.16 -31.40 -3.98
N HIS A 29 -21.20 -31.37 -3.04
CA HIS A 29 -20.49 -30.13 -2.69
C HIS A 29 -19.65 -29.60 -3.86
N ALA A 30 -18.99 -30.48 -4.62
CA ALA A 30 -18.22 -30.08 -5.80
C ALA A 30 -19.14 -29.47 -6.88
N ALA A 31 -20.30 -30.09 -7.14
CA ALA A 31 -21.27 -29.57 -8.08
C ALA A 31 -21.88 -28.24 -7.61
N ALA A 32 -22.18 -28.10 -6.32
CA ALA A 32 -22.67 -26.85 -5.75
C ALA A 32 -21.64 -25.72 -5.86
N ALA A 33 -20.36 -26.00 -5.55
CA ALA A 33 -19.28 -25.02 -5.70
C ALA A 33 -19.10 -24.58 -7.15
N LEU A 34 -19.12 -25.52 -8.09
CA LEU A 34 -19.09 -25.22 -9.53
C LEU A 34 -20.30 -24.38 -9.97
N GLY A 35 -21.50 -24.74 -9.51
CA GLY A 35 -22.72 -23.97 -9.80
C GLY A 35 -22.61 -22.52 -9.31
N VAL A 36 -22.16 -22.30 -8.08
CA VAL A 36 -21.94 -20.97 -7.53
C VAL A 36 -20.88 -20.21 -8.33
N ALA A 37 -19.75 -20.85 -8.66
CA ALA A 37 -18.67 -20.22 -9.42
C ALA A 37 -19.12 -19.81 -10.83
N VAL A 38 -19.89 -20.65 -11.53
CA VAL A 38 -20.43 -20.35 -12.87
C VAL A 38 -21.46 -19.24 -12.82
N THR A 39 -22.25 -19.18 -11.74
CA THR A 39 -23.31 -18.16 -11.62
C THR A 39 -22.74 -16.81 -11.19
N ILE A 40 -21.87 -16.77 -10.18
CA ILE A 40 -21.36 -15.54 -9.57
C ILE A 40 -20.08 -15.04 -10.26
N GLY A 41 -19.23 -15.94 -10.73
CA GLY A 41 -17.94 -15.63 -11.34
C GLY A 41 -18.03 -14.61 -12.47
N PRO A 42 -18.95 -14.74 -13.44
CA PRO A 42 -19.13 -13.76 -14.51
C PRO A 42 -19.54 -12.37 -14.00
N PHE A 43 -20.34 -12.26 -12.93
CA PHE A 43 -20.70 -10.98 -12.35
C PHE A 43 -19.51 -10.31 -11.66
N ILE A 44 -18.71 -11.06 -10.91
CA ILE A 44 -17.50 -10.54 -10.27
C ILE A 44 -16.52 -10.09 -11.36
N LEU A 45 -16.28 -10.92 -12.38
CA LEU A 45 -15.39 -10.57 -13.48
C LEU A 45 -15.90 -9.33 -14.23
N GLY A 46 -17.20 -9.27 -14.53
CA GLY A 46 -17.84 -8.13 -15.16
C GLY A 46 -17.74 -6.86 -14.32
N ALA A 47 -17.89 -6.96 -12.99
CA ALA A 47 -17.72 -5.83 -12.09
C ALA A 47 -16.27 -5.35 -12.04
N VAL A 48 -15.29 -6.25 -11.92
CA VAL A 48 -13.86 -5.91 -11.94
C VAL A 48 -13.48 -5.23 -13.26
N LEU A 49 -13.89 -5.80 -14.39
CA LEU A 49 -13.62 -5.23 -15.71
C LEU A 49 -14.34 -3.90 -15.91
N GLY A 50 -15.62 -3.81 -15.55
CA GLY A 50 -16.42 -2.60 -15.73
C GLY A 50 -15.90 -1.45 -14.88
N ILE A 51 -15.62 -1.69 -13.59
CA ILE A 51 -15.05 -0.70 -12.69
C ILE A 51 -13.64 -0.32 -13.15
N GLY A 52 -12.80 -1.31 -13.50
CA GLY A 52 -11.44 -1.04 -13.97
C GLY A 52 -11.41 -0.20 -15.25
N LEU A 53 -12.26 -0.51 -16.23
CA LEU A 53 -12.40 0.28 -17.45
C LEU A 53 -12.94 1.68 -17.18
N LEU A 54 -13.89 1.82 -16.26
CA LEU A 54 -14.40 3.13 -15.86
C LEU A 54 -13.30 3.98 -15.22
N VAL A 55 -12.52 3.42 -14.29
CA VAL A 55 -11.38 4.11 -13.66
C VAL A 55 -10.36 4.57 -14.70
N LEU A 56 -9.97 3.68 -15.62
CA LEU A 56 -9.04 4.01 -16.72
C LEU A 56 -9.61 5.10 -17.63
N PHE A 57 -10.91 5.06 -17.91
CA PHE A 57 -11.57 6.08 -18.70
C PHE A 57 -11.56 7.45 -18.01
N VAL A 58 -11.92 7.53 -16.73
CA VAL A 58 -11.90 8.80 -15.98
C VAL A 58 -10.46 9.33 -15.87
N TRP A 59 -9.49 8.47 -15.56
CA TRP A 59 -8.07 8.82 -15.57
C TRP A 59 -7.64 9.44 -16.90
N ALA A 60 -7.99 8.81 -18.02
CA ALA A 60 -7.65 9.30 -19.35
C ALA A 60 -8.31 10.65 -19.67
N VAL A 61 -9.58 10.84 -19.27
CA VAL A 61 -10.29 12.12 -19.44
C VAL A 61 -9.62 13.22 -18.63
N VAL A 62 -9.28 12.97 -17.35
CA VAL A 62 -8.62 13.97 -16.49
C VAL A 62 -7.25 14.36 -17.05
N ARG A 63 -6.45 13.38 -17.50
CA ARG A 63 -5.18 13.62 -18.21
C ARG A 63 -5.36 14.44 -19.48
N LEU A 64 -6.36 14.10 -20.31
CA LEU A 64 -6.63 14.82 -21.55
C LEU A 64 -7.07 16.27 -21.28
N VAL A 65 -7.97 16.48 -20.32
CA VAL A 65 -8.43 17.82 -19.94
C VAL A 65 -7.27 18.64 -19.37
N GLY A 66 -6.44 18.06 -18.50
CA GLY A 66 -5.25 18.71 -17.98
C GLY A 66 -4.30 19.15 -19.10
N PHE A 67 -4.05 18.27 -20.07
CA PHE A 67 -3.22 18.58 -21.22
C PHE A 67 -3.82 19.69 -22.11
N VAL A 68 -5.13 19.65 -22.38
CA VAL A 68 -5.80 20.68 -23.20
C VAL A 68 -5.78 22.06 -22.53
N LEU A 69 -5.97 22.11 -21.21
CA LEU A 69 -6.04 23.36 -20.46
C LEU A 69 -4.66 23.94 -20.10
N PHE A 70 -3.72 23.08 -19.71
CA PHE A 70 -2.43 23.47 -19.12
C PHE A 70 -1.21 22.94 -19.87
N GLY A 71 -1.39 22.31 -21.04
CA GLY A 71 -0.27 21.70 -21.79
C GLY A 71 0.85 22.67 -22.19
N ASN A 72 0.57 23.98 -22.26
CA ASN A 72 1.58 25.00 -22.55
C ASN A 72 2.17 25.64 -21.28
N ASP A 73 1.69 25.28 -20.09
CA ASP A 73 2.18 25.80 -18.82
C ASP A 73 3.45 25.03 -18.39
N PRO A 74 4.60 25.70 -18.21
CA PRO A 74 5.82 25.04 -17.75
C PRO A 74 5.65 24.35 -16.38
N GLN A 75 4.81 24.87 -15.49
CA GLN A 75 4.56 24.24 -14.18
C GLN A 75 3.81 22.92 -14.32
N TYR A 76 2.83 22.86 -15.23
CA TYR A 76 2.10 21.63 -15.51
C TYR A 76 3.02 20.57 -16.15
N GLN A 77 3.92 20.99 -17.04
CA GLN A 77 4.89 20.07 -17.65
C GLN A 77 5.88 19.53 -16.61
N GLU A 78 6.37 20.37 -15.70
CA GLU A 78 7.23 19.94 -14.60
C GLU A 78 6.52 18.92 -13.70
N PHE A 79 5.29 19.21 -13.28
CA PHE A 79 4.46 18.30 -12.48
C PHE A 79 4.25 16.92 -13.15
N ILE A 80 3.95 16.88 -14.45
CA ILE A 80 3.79 15.61 -15.17
C ILE A 80 5.14 14.88 -15.32
N ASN A 81 6.24 15.61 -15.50
CA ASN A 81 7.58 15.05 -15.67
C ASN A 81 8.16 14.47 -14.38
N THR A 82 7.77 15.00 -13.21
CA THR A 82 8.14 14.44 -11.90
C THR A 82 7.27 13.25 -11.49
N GLY A 83 6.33 12.83 -12.34
CA GLY A 83 5.46 11.67 -12.11
C GLY A 83 4.11 12.02 -11.46
N GLY A 84 3.79 13.30 -11.33
CA GLY A 84 2.49 13.76 -10.84
C GLY A 84 1.34 13.26 -11.72
N ASP A 85 0.22 12.91 -11.09
CA ASP A 85 -0.96 12.46 -11.80
C ASP A 85 -2.24 13.12 -11.23
N PRO A 86 -2.88 14.00 -12.02
CA PRO A 86 -4.02 14.78 -11.53
C PRO A 86 -5.27 13.95 -11.27
N TYR A 87 -5.29 12.66 -11.56
CA TYR A 87 -6.37 11.77 -11.12
C TYR A 87 -6.02 11.10 -9.79
N LEU A 88 -4.80 10.58 -9.66
CA LEU A 88 -4.36 9.89 -8.43
C LEU A 88 -4.13 10.85 -7.27
N ASP A 89 -3.70 12.09 -7.55
CA ASP A 89 -3.44 13.09 -6.53
C ASP A 89 -4.68 13.59 -5.80
N PHE A 90 -5.88 13.35 -6.34
CA PHE A 90 -7.15 13.67 -5.66
C PHE A 90 -7.78 12.48 -4.92
N LEU A 91 -7.23 11.26 -5.05
CA LEU A 91 -7.79 10.09 -4.38
C LEU A 91 -7.39 10.07 -2.89
N PRO A 92 -8.30 9.75 -1.96
CA PRO A 92 -7.94 9.59 -0.55
C PRO A 92 -7.15 8.27 -0.32
N PRO A 93 -6.53 8.11 0.86
CA PRO A 93 -6.02 6.81 1.30
C PRO A 93 -7.11 5.73 1.18
N PRO A 94 -6.79 4.50 0.76
CA PRO A 94 -5.45 3.92 0.57
C PRO A 94 -4.86 4.10 -0.84
N PHE A 95 -5.53 4.83 -1.74
CA PHE A 95 -5.10 4.95 -3.14
C PHE A 95 -3.97 5.94 -3.34
N ASN A 96 -3.87 6.93 -2.45
CA ASN A 96 -2.74 7.84 -2.33
C ASN A 96 -2.39 7.98 -0.85
N THR A 97 -1.18 7.58 -0.47
CA THR A 97 -0.66 7.65 0.90
C THR A 97 0.26 8.84 1.12
N ASP A 98 0.53 9.61 0.07
CA ASP A 98 1.41 10.76 0.16
C ASP A 98 0.76 11.85 1.02
N ALA A 99 1.58 12.57 1.78
CA ALA A 99 1.10 13.69 2.59
C ALA A 99 0.53 14.80 1.70
N ASP A 100 -0.48 15.54 2.17
CA ASP A 100 -1.12 16.61 1.38
C ASP A 100 -0.12 17.66 0.85
N ALA A 101 0.97 17.90 1.57
CA ALA A 101 2.04 18.81 1.15
C ALA A 101 2.88 18.25 -0.03
N GLN A 102 3.05 16.93 -0.11
CA GLN A 102 3.69 16.24 -1.22
C GLN A 102 2.75 16.20 -2.45
N ARG A 103 1.44 16.04 -2.22
CA ARG A 103 0.40 16.03 -3.27
C ARG A 103 0.19 17.39 -3.94
N LEU A 104 0.40 18.48 -3.23
CA LEU A 104 0.24 19.84 -3.75
C LEU A 104 1.50 20.38 -4.45
N GLY A 105 2.57 19.58 -4.57
CA GLY A 105 3.84 20.04 -5.15
C GLY A 105 4.51 21.16 -4.36
N VAL A 106 4.11 21.37 -3.10
CA VAL A 106 4.64 22.46 -2.25
C VAL A 106 6.03 22.12 -1.71
N LEU A 107 6.40 20.84 -1.77
CA LEU A 107 7.66 20.33 -1.28
C LEU A 107 8.52 19.85 -2.45
N ASN A 108 9.18 20.79 -3.13
CA ASN A 108 10.48 20.43 -3.69
C ASN A 108 11.33 20.01 -2.49
N GLU A 109 11.84 18.77 -2.49
CA GLU A 109 13.00 18.44 -1.65
C GLU A 109 13.99 19.58 -1.86
N PRO A 110 14.42 20.30 -0.81
CA PRO A 110 15.31 21.43 -1.01
C PRO A 110 16.46 20.92 -1.85
N GLU A 111 16.59 21.45 -3.08
CA GLU A 111 17.67 21.11 -4.00
C GLU A 111 18.91 21.01 -3.13
N HIS A 112 19.58 19.86 -3.16
CA HIS A 112 20.78 19.65 -2.39
C HIS A 112 21.70 20.83 -2.68
N LEU A 113 21.69 21.83 -1.81
CA LEU A 113 22.70 22.86 -1.81
C LEU A 113 23.94 22.04 -1.48
N TYR A 114 24.72 21.77 -2.53
CA TYR A 114 25.99 21.06 -2.50
C TYR A 114 26.98 21.93 -1.72
N LEU A 115 26.71 22.14 -0.43
CA LEU A 115 27.61 22.74 0.52
C LEU A 115 28.55 21.60 0.93
N ASN A 116 29.71 21.63 0.29
CA ASN A 116 30.86 20.73 0.41
C ASN A 116 31.48 20.74 1.81
N ASN A 117 30.76 20.33 2.86
CA ASN A 117 31.38 20.13 4.18
C ASN A 117 30.90 18.81 4.79
N GLY A 118 31.84 17.86 4.87
CA GLY A 118 31.64 16.43 5.14
C GLY A 118 31.21 16.02 6.55
N ASN A 119 30.39 16.80 7.23
CA ASN A 119 29.74 16.41 8.49
C ASN A 119 28.23 16.68 8.38
N ARG A 120 27.49 15.78 7.72
CA ARG A 120 26.02 15.78 7.78
C ARG A 120 25.57 14.71 8.76
N GLN A 121 24.82 15.09 9.78
CA GLN A 121 24.00 14.14 10.53
C GLN A 121 22.61 14.16 9.88
N SER A 122 22.15 12.99 9.44
CA SER A 122 20.76 12.78 9.01
C SER A 122 19.96 12.35 10.23
N CYS A 123 18.80 12.96 10.46
CA CYS A 123 17.88 12.57 11.53
C CYS A 123 16.56 12.11 10.94
N HIS A 124 15.90 11.15 11.58
CA HIS A 124 14.54 10.74 11.20
C HIS A 124 13.52 11.62 11.90
N CYS A 125 12.50 12.08 11.18
CA CYS A 125 11.38 12.77 11.79
C CYS A 125 10.60 11.80 12.70
N PRO A 126 10.36 12.13 13.98
CA PRO A 126 9.65 11.24 14.90
C PRO A 126 8.17 11.05 14.57
N PHE A 127 7.61 11.87 13.67
CA PHE A 127 6.18 11.84 13.33
C PHE A 127 5.88 11.08 12.03
N CYS A 128 6.76 11.19 11.02
CA CYS A 128 6.56 10.55 9.72
C CYS A 128 7.70 9.60 9.31
N ASN A 129 8.72 9.46 10.16
CA ASN A 129 9.92 8.64 9.93
C ASN A 129 10.77 9.03 8.71
N GLU A 130 10.47 10.17 8.07
CA GLU A 130 11.21 10.68 6.91
C GLU A 130 12.63 11.12 7.30
N VAL A 131 13.59 10.94 6.39
CA VAL A 131 14.97 11.40 6.60
C VAL A 131 15.03 12.91 6.39
N VAL A 132 15.50 13.63 7.40
CA VAL A 132 15.70 15.07 7.38
C VAL A 132 17.18 15.37 7.55
N TRP A 133 17.73 16.18 6.65
CA TRP A 133 19.14 16.57 6.67
C TRP A 133 19.33 17.77 7.61
N GLU A 134 20.24 17.65 8.58
CA GLU A 134 20.55 18.75 9.49
C GLU A 134 21.31 19.89 8.76
N ILE A 135 20.83 21.13 8.93
CA ILE A 135 21.55 22.33 8.52
C ILE A 135 22.58 22.62 9.62
N SER A 136 23.87 22.42 9.31
CA SER A 136 25.12 22.76 10.03
C SER A 136 24.99 23.24 11.51
N PRO A 137 25.81 22.71 12.45
CA PRO A 137 25.69 22.93 13.91
C PRO A 137 26.11 24.34 14.40
N GLY A 138 25.65 25.39 13.74
CA GLY A 138 26.13 26.76 13.97
C GLY A 138 25.07 27.83 14.21
N ASP A 139 23.79 27.66 13.84
CA ASP A 139 22.95 28.86 13.73
C ASP A 139 21.43 28.76 13.98
N PHE A 140 20.88 27.64 14.48
CA PHE A 140 19.45 27.62 14.85
C PHE A 140 19.23 26.85 16.15
N ASN A 141 18.23 27.27 16.93
CA ASN A 141 17.83 26.81 18.26
C ASN A 141 17.44 25.30 18.37
N GLY A 142 18.18 24.38 17.74
CA GLY A 142 17.98 22.94 17.87
C GLY A 142 16.60 22.45 17.45
N LEU A 143 15.89 23.17 16.57
CA LEU A 143 14.58 22.81 16.03
C LEU A 143 14.67 22.66 14.51
N VAL A 144 14.36 21.46 14.03
CA VAL A 144 14.28 21.09 12.62
C VAL A 144 12.81 21.00 12.25
N ILE A 145 12.42 21.64 11.14
CA ILE A 145 11.08 21.48 10.55
C ILE A 145 11.16 20.32 9.57
N CYS A 146 10.36 19.28 9.79
CA CYS A 146 10.24 18.21 8.81
C CYS A 146 9.58 18.75 7.54
N TRP A 147 10.25 18.61 6.40
CA TRP A 147 9.68 19.01 5.12
C TRP A 147 8.44 18.16 4.78
N ASN A 148 8.44 16.87 5.07
CA ASN A 148 7.31 15.98 4.75
C ASN A 148 6.04 16.27 5.58
N CYS A 149 6.14 16.29 6.92
CA CYS A 149 4.96 16.45 7.79
C CYS A 149 4.79 17.84 8.40
N SER A 150 5.64 18.81 8.06
CA SER A 150 5.65 20.18 8.61
C SER A 150 5.77 20.29 10.14
N GLN A 151 6.04 19.19 10.84
CA GLN A 151 6.23 19.19 12.29
C GLN A 151 7.63 19.70 12.64
N THR A 152 7.70 20.63 13.60
CA THR A 152 8.94 21.02 14.27
C THR A 152 9.33 19.98 15.30
N PHE A 153 10.56 19.49 15.24
CA PHE A 153 11.12 18.57 16.24
C PHE A 153 12.56 18.96 16.56
N SER A 154 13.02 18.63 17.78
CA SER A 154 14.43 18.78 18.13
C SER A 154 15.17 17.50 17.80
N PRO A 155 16.22 17.53 16.96
CA PRO A 155 17.01 16.34 16.73
C PRO A 155 17.80 15.96 17.98
N TYR A 156 18.07 16.90 18.91
CA TYR A 156 18.95 16.69 20.06
C TYR A 156 18.30 15.96 21.25
N SER A 157 16.98 15.85 21.30
CA SER A 157 16.29 15.23 22.44
C SER A 157 16.43 13.70 22.52
N SER A 158 16.93 13.04 21.47
CA SER A 158 17.13 11.58 21.45
C SER A 158 18.55 11.12 21.78
N TRP A 159 19.53 12.03 21.91
CA TRP A 159 20.92 11.64 22.22
C TRP A 159 21.25 11.71 23.71
N GLU A 160 20.41 12.37 24.52
CA GLU A 160 20.61 12.45 25.98
C GLU A 160 20.38 11.11 26.70
N SER A 161 19.71 10.13 26.08
CA SER A 161 19.54 8.79 26.64
C SER A 161 20.75 7.87 26.47
N ASP A 162 21.73 8.23 25.63
CA ASP A 162 22.89 7.36 25.31
C ASP A 162 24.19 7.81 26.02
N LEU A 163 24.13 8.88 26.81
CA LEU A 163 25.28 9.43 27.56
C LEU A 163 25.27 9.09 29.05
N GLU A 164 24.54 8.05 29.48
CA GLU A 164 24.79 7.44 30.79
C GLU A 164 26.19 6.83 30.81
N VAL A 165 27.16 7.65 31.23
CA VAL A 165 28.52 7.25 31.57
C VAL A 165 28.42 6.11 32.59
N PRO A 166 28.95 4.91 32.30
CA PRO A 166 29.03 3.88 33.32
C PRO A 166 30.04 4.36 34.38
N THR A 167 29.52 4.65 35.58
CA THR A 167 30.30 4.88 36.80
C THR A 167 31.01 3.61 37.25
#